data_AF-A0A0B7BP95-F1
#
_entry.id   AF-A0A0B7BP95-F1
#
_cell.length_a   1.000
_cell.length_b   1.000
_cell.length_c   1.000
_cell.angle_alpha   90.00
_cell.angle_beta   90.00
_cell.angle_gamma   90.00
#
_symmetry.space_group_name_H-M   'P 1'
#
loop_
_entity.id
_entity.type
_entity.pdbx_description
1 polymer ?
#
loop_
_entity_poly.entity_id
_entity_poly.type
_entity_poly.pdbx_seq_one_letter_code
_entity_poly.pdbx_strand_id
1 'polypeptide(L)'
;KQQLSGRERTLSFVDDIMVYRQGRNRDEIANKLQEELNRIMAWCDVSGASINHTKAVLSWFSLNNHIINSETPNAKMDGHTLTRKASMNYLGVK
;
A
#
# COMPACT_ATOMS: atom_id res chain seq x y z
N LYS A 1 -12.71 -13.38 -22.13
CA LYS A 1 -12.54 -12.02 -21.57
C LYS A 1 -11.29 -12.04 -20.69
N GLN A 2 -10.15 -11.57 -21.19
CA GLN A 2 -8.93 -11.50 -20.38
C GLN A 2 -9.07 -10.34 -19.40
N GLN A 3 -9.17 -10.69 -18.12
CA GLN A 3 -9.13 -9.74 -17.02
C GLN A 3 -7.70 -9.18 -16.98
N LEU A 4 -7.55 -7.89 -17.32
CA LEU A 4 -6.29 -7.17 -17.13
C LEU A 4 -6.01 -7.15 -15.64
N SER A 5 -5.26 -8.14 -15.15
CA SER A 5 -4.66 -8.13 -13.82
C SER A 5 -3.83 -6.85 -13.74
N GLY A 6 -4.22 -5.93 -12.87
CA GLY A 6 -3.48 -4.70 -12.68
C GLY A 6 -2.09 -5.01 -12.17
N ARG A 7 -1.10 -4.26 -12.64
CA ARG A 7 0.31 -4.47 -12.32
C ARG A 7 0.53 -4.31 -10.82
N GLU A 8 0.85 -5.39 -10.11
CA GLU A 8 1.36 -5.37 -8.74
C GLU A 8 2.86 -5.12 -8.76
N ARG A 9 3.37 -4.28 -7.85
CA ARG A 9 4.82 -4.19 -7.59
C ARG A 9 5.11 -3.88 -6.14
N THR A 10 6.16 -4.52 -5.64
CA THR A 10 6.91 -4.11 -4.45
C THR A 10 8.22 -3.49 -4.94
N LEU A 11 8.46 -2.23 -4.57
CA LEU A 11 9.68 -1.48 -4.90
C LEU A 11 10.43 -1.22 -3.61
N SER A 12 11.71 -1.54 -3.58
CA SER A 12 12.59 -1.27 -2.45
C SER A 12 13.59 -0.19 -2.82
N PHE A 13 13.68 0.82 -1.96
CA PHE A 13 14.70 1.87 -1.96
C PHE A 13 15.63 1.65 -0.76
N VAL A 14 16.59 2.54 -0.54
CA VAL A 14 17.57 2.38 0.55
C VAL A 14 16.88 2.28 1.92
N ASP A 15 15.94 3.19 2.21
CA ASP A 15 15.25 3.25 3.50
C ASP A 15 13.72 3.06 3.39
N ASP A 16 13.18 3.05 2.17
CA ASP A 16 11.74 3.02 1.91
C ASP A 16 11.31 1.79 1.11
N ILE A 17 10.12 1.29 1.40
CA ILE A 17 9.46 0.24 0.61
C ILE A 17 8.11 0.77 0.14
N MET A 18 7.86 0.69 -1.16
CA MET A 18 6.58 1.02 -1.77
C MET A 18 5.90 -0.24 -2.31
N VAL A 19 4.74 -0.57 -1.76
CA VAL A 19 3.87 -1.62 -2.30
C VAL A 19 2.68 -0.96 -2.97
N TYR A 20 2.41 -1.32 -4.22
CA TYR A 20 1.19 -0.87 -4.88
C TYR A 20 0.55 -1.97 -5.71
N ARG A 21 -0.78 -1.85 -5.82
CA ARG A 21 -1.61 -2.68 -6.68
C ARG A 21 -2.63 -1.81 -7.39
N GLN A 22 -3.05 -2.25 -8.57
CA GLN A 22 -4.04 -1.58 -9.39
C GLN A 22 -5.17 -2.55 -9.70
N GLY A 23 -6.39 -2.04 -9.83
CA GLY A 23 -7.55 -2.87 -10.13
C GLY A 23 -8.86 -2.11 -10.04
N ARG A 24 -9.96 -2.82 -10.22
CA ARG A 24 -11.32 -2.25 -10.16
C ARG A 24 -12.07 -2.59 -8.87
N ASN A 25 -11.64 -3.63 -8.17
CA ASN A 25 -12.23 -4.07 -6.90
C ASN A 25 -11.33 -3.67 -5.74
N ARG A 26 -11.82 -2.80 -4.85
CA ARG A 26 -11.05 -2.26 -3.73
C ARG A 26 -10.78 -3.29 -2.64
N ASP A 27 -11.73 -4.19 -2.39
CA ASP A 27 -11.58 -5.22 -1.36
C ASP A 27 -10.55 -6.24 -1.78
N GLU A 28 -10.56 -6.64 -3.06
CA GLU A 28 -9.54 -7.50 -3.64
C GLU A 28 -8.15 -6.84 -3.58
N ILE A 29 -8.05 -5.56 -3.96
CA ILE A 29 -6.80 -4.81 -3.86
C ILE A 29 -6.29 -4.76 -2.42
N ALA A 30 -7.16 -4.48 -1.45
CA ALA A 30 -6.80 -4.36 -0.05
C ALA A 30 -6.36 -5.70 0.54
N ASN A 31 -7.08 -6.78 0.24
CA ASN A 31 -6.71 -8.14 0.68
C ASN A 31 -5.33 -8.52 0.14
N LYS A 32 -5.08 -8.27 -1.14
CA LYS A 32 -3.78 -8.54 -1.77
C LYS A 32 -2.67 -7.62 -1.28
N LEU A 33 -2.97 -6.37 -0.95
CA LEU A 33 -2.03 -5.47 -0.31
C LEU A 33 -1.67 -5.99 1.09
N GLN A 34 -2.66 -6.43 1.88
CA GLN A 34 -2.45 -6.99 3.20
C GLN A 34 -1.61 -8.26 3.17
N GLU A 35 -1.87 -9.17 2.21
CA GLU A 35 -1.03 -10.36 1.98
C GLU A 35 0.44 -9.97 1.75
N GLU A 36 0.70 -8.92 0.96
CA GLU A 36 2.06 -8.46 0.66
C GLU A 36 2.73 -7.78 1.87
N LEU A 37 2.00 -6.95 2.62
CA LEU A 37 2.51 -6.36 3.87
C LEU A 37 2.87 -7.46 4.88
N ASN A 38 2.06 -8.51 5.00
CA ASN A 38 2.34 -9.65 5.86
C ASN A 38 3.63 -10.39 5.44
N ARG A 39 3.86 -10.54 4.13
CA ARG A 39 5.09 -11.14 3.60
C ARG A 39 6.33 -10.29 3.92
N ILE A 40 6.22 -8.97 3.79
CA ILE A 40 7.30 -8.05 4.15
C ILE A 40 7.63 -8.16 5.64
N MET A 41 6.62 -8.19 6.51
CA MET A 41 6.85 -8.36 7.96
C MET A 41 7.52 -9.70 8.27
N ALA A 42 7.06 -10.80 7.67
CA ALA A 42 7.70 -12.10 7.84
C ALA A 42 9.16 -12.12 7.35
N TRP A 43 9.47 -11.39 6.27
CA TRP A 43 10.85 -11.21 5.82
C TRP A 43 11.68 -10.41 6.83
N CYS A 44 11.14 -9.33 7.40
CA CYS A 44 11.80 -8.55 8.44
C CYS A 44 12.18 -9.41 9.66
N ASP A 45 11.27 -10.29 10.09
CA ASP A 45 11.51 -11.22 11.21
C ASP A 45 12.70 -12.15 10.94
N VAL A 46 12.85 -12.62 9.70
CA VAL A 46 13.95 -13.52 9.29
C VAL A 46 15.25 -12.76 9.07
N SER A 47 15.20 -11.57 8.49
CA SER A 47 16.39 -10.79 8.14
C SER A 47 16.94 -9.95 9.30
N GLY A 48 16.19 -9.80 10.39
CA GLY A 48 16.49 -8.85 11.46
C GLY A 48 16.30 -7.38 11.04
N ALA A 49 15.61 -7.13 9.93
CA ALA A 49 15.29 -5.77 9.49
C ALA A 49 14.12 -5.23 10.32
N SER A 50 14.06 -3.91 10.50
CA SER A 50 12.96 -3.26 11.22
C SER A 50 12.34 -2.19 10.34
N ILE A 51 11.01 -2.19 10.28
CA ILE A 51 10.22 -1.14 9.63
C ILE A 51 9.58 -0.28 10.72
N ASN A 52 9.77 1.03 10.60
CA ASN A 52 9.06 1.97 11.47
C ASN A 52 7.61 2.14 10.99
N HIS A 53 6.71 1.29 11.50
CA HIS A 53 5.28 1.30 11.18
C HIS A 53 4.59 2.65 11.46
N THR A 54 5.11 3.47 12.38
CA THR A 54 4.53 4.80 12.67
C THR A 54 4.70 5.80 11.53
N LYS A 55 5.67 5.56 10.64
CA LYS A 55 5.90 6.36 9.43
C LYS A 55 5.21 5.79 8.19
N ALA A 56 4.69 4.57 8.27
CA ALA A 56 4.03 3.92 7.15
C ALA A 56 2.66 4.57 6.88
N VAL A 57 2.37 4.82 5.61
CA VAL A 57 1.14 5.48 5.15
C VAL A 57 0.50 4.71 4.01
N LEU A 58 -0.82 4.84 3.89
CA LEU A 58 -1.62 4.24 2.81
C LEU A 58 -2.27 5.35 1.98
N SER A 59 -2.20 5.23 0.66
CA SER A 59 -2.90 6.13 -0.27
C SER A 59 -3.68 5.36 -1.31
N TRP A 60 -4.88 5.85 -1.62
CA TRP A 60 -5.75 5.32 -2.66
C TRP A 60 -5.85 6.34 -3.78
N PHE A 61 -5.51 5.92 -5.00
CA PHE A 61 -5.58 6.76 -6.19
C PHE A 61 -6.64 6.24 -7.15
N SER A 62 -7.46 7.14 -7.68
CA SER A 62 -8.47 6.84 -8.70
C SER A 62 -8.75 8.09 -9.52
N LEU A 63 -9.12 7.91 -10.78
CA LEU A 63 -9.63 9.02 -11.60
C LEU A 63 -11.06 9.42 -11.19
N ASN A 64 -11.73 8.58 -10.40
CA ASN A 64 -13.06 8.87 -9.86
C ASN A 64 -12.94 9.45 -8.44
N ASN A 65 -13.11 10.77 -8.33
CA ASN A 65 -13.04 11.51 -7.06
C ASN A 65 -14.04 11.02 -6.01
N HIS A 66 -15.21 10.52 -6.41
CA HIS A 66 -16.17 9.95 -5.47
C HIS A 66 -15.59 8.70 -4.78
N ILE A 67 -14.88 7.86 -5.52
CA ILE A 67 -14.26 6.64 -4.96
C ILE A 67 -13.14 7.00 -3.99
N ILE A 68 -12.36 8.03 -4.29
CA ILE A 68 -11.33 8.54 -3.36
C ILE A 68 -12.00 9.05 -2.08
N ASN A 69 -13.11 9.79 -2.14
CA ASN A 69 -13.68 10.37 -0.93
C ASN A 69 -14.55 9.40 -0.11
N SER A 70 -14.92 8.26 -0.67
CA SER A 70 -15.64 7.21 0.06
C SER A 70 -14.75 6.44 1.04
N GLU A 71 -15.38 5.72 1.96
CA GLU A 71 -14.70 4.78 2.84
C GLU A 71 -13.92 3.75 2.00
N THR A 72 -12.68 3.50 2.41
CA THR A 72 -11.77 2.56 1.76
C THR A 72 -11.32 1.51 2.76
N PRO A 73 -11.12 0.25 2.34
CA PRO A 73 -10.58 -0.76 3.22
C PRO A 73 -9.26 -0.31 3.85
N ASN A 74 -9.10 -0.64 5.13
CA ASN A 74 -7.88 -0.39 5.88
C ASN A 74 -6.83 -1.47 5.58
N ALA A 75 -5.56 -1.11 5.72
CA ALA A 75 -4.44 -2.04 5.75
C ALA A 75 -3.71 -1.92 7.09
N LYS A 76 -3.14 -3.01 7.57
CA LYS A 76 -2.43 -3.09 8.84
C LYS A 76 -0.99 -3.54 8.63
N MET A 77 -0.10 -3.03 9.45
CA MET A 77 1.29 -3.45 9.54
C MET A 77 1.63 -3.58 11.02
N ASP A 78 2.11 -4.75 11.43
CA ASP A 78 2.42 -5.05 12.84
C ASP A 78 1.25 -4.77 13.81
N GLY A 79 0.02 -5.11 13.39
CA GLY A 79 -1.20 -4.82 14.17
C GLY A 79 -1.67 -3.35 14.14
N HIS A 80 -0.84 -2.42 13.66
CA HIS A 80 -1.19 -1.00 13.52
C HIS A 80 -1.90 -0.74 12.19
N THR A 81 -3.06 -0.09 12.24
CA THR A 81 -3.75 0.39 11.03
C THR A 81 -2.96 1.53 10.41
N LEU A 82 -2.61 1.40 9.13
CA LEU A 82 -1.87 2.42 8.40
C LEU A 82 -2.70 3.70 8.26
N THR A 83 -2.07 4.84 8.53
CA THR A 83 -2.74 6.14 8.38
C THR A 83 -2.98 6.41 6.90
N ARG A 84 -4.25 6.68 6.55
CA ARG A 84 -4.61 7.07 5.21
C ARG A 84 -4.17 8.50 4.91
N LYS A 85 -3.48 8.71 3.79
CA LYS A 85 -3.15 10.03 3.23
C LYS A 85 -3.80 10.20 1.87
N ALA A 86 -4.54 11.29 1.69
CA ALA A 86 -5.26 11.60 0.45
C ALA A 86 -4.35 12.15 -0.66
N SER A 87 -3.15 12.60 -0.32
CA SER A 87 -2.15 13.13 -1.25
C SER A 87 -0.79 12.51 -0.98
N MET A 88 0.01 12.41 -2.03
CA MET A 88 1.42 12.06 -1.95
C MET A 88 2.24 13.30 -2.27
N ASN A 89 3.13 13.69 -1.35
CA ASN A 89 4.05 14.78 -1.58
C ASN A 89 5.23 14.24 -2.40
N TYR A 90 5.43 14.77 -3.60
CA TYR A 90 6.59 14.44 -4.40
C TYR A 90 7.69 15.48 -4.12
N LEU A 91 8.78 15.04 -3.49
CA LEU A 91 9.91 15.91 -3.21
C LEU A 91 10.59 16.30 -4.53
N GLY A 92 10.78 17.61 -4.75
CA GLY A 92 11.49 18.13 -5.93
C GLY A 92 10.60 18.67 -7.06
N VAL A 93 9.28 18.60 -6.94
CA VAL A 93 8.35 19.34 -7.81
C VAL A 93 7.78 20.51 -6.99
N LYS A 94 8.18 21.73 -7.36
CA LYS A 94 7.59 22.99 -6.88
C LYS A 94 6.61 23.50 -7.92
#